data_AF-A0A9P4YPF5-F1
#
_entry.id   AF-A0A9P4YPF5-F1
#
_cell.length_a   1.000
_cell.length_b   1.000
_cell.length_c   1.000
_cell.angle_alpha   90.00
_cell.angle_beta   90.00
_cell.angle_gamma   90.00
#
_symmetry.space_group_name_H-M   'P 1'
#
loop_
_entity.id
_entity.type
_entity.pdbx_description
1 polymer ?
#
loop_
_entity_poly.entity_id
_entity_poly.type
_entity_poly.pdbx_seq_one_letter_code
_entity_poly.pdbx_strand_id
1 'polypeptide(L)'
;MYTASFAFSEAIWEAGITYCFVNLGSDHPCIIEAMVKGQREANERFPRIVTCPDEGLGAAVHKASTGRAPVFVFAGMSPFTLEGEMRGPRTGYIHCMQDVPDQKAILGQQCRYTVEIMTGTNVKQMVKRALQFATSDPRGSVYLCGAREVMEADISPYSLKQERWDLVKLGGLPGGAAESIAEALSTAKKSLIVMGYSGRNHGVPEALMVLADTIKGLCVHDTGGSDMCFPAGHPGWLGLRFGVDDSADGRFKADFLTSVNQILVSLESGPAAKALAARDQTWAEKERRKGH
;
A
#
# COMPACT_ATOMS: atom_id res chain seq x y z
N MET A 1 -10.04 -4.86 -33.21
CA MET A 1 -8.63 -5.16 -32.92
C MET A 1 -8.44 -5.22 -31.41
N TYR A 2 -7.71 -6.21 -30.89
CA TYR A 2 -7.47 -6.38 -29.46
C TYR A 2 -5.95 -6.42 -29.25
N THR A 3 -5.42 -5.35 -28.66
CA THR A 3 -3.98 -5.14 -28.49
C THR A 3 -3.57 -5.33 -27.03
N ALA A 4 -2.26 -5.45 -26.79
CA ALA A 4 -1.70 -5.46 -25.45
C ALA A 4 -2.08 -4.22 -24.62
N SER A 5 -2.10 -3.03 -25.22
CA SER A 5 -2.55 -1.79 -24.57
C SER A 5 -4.02 -1.83 -24.14
N PHE A 6 -4.88 -2.45 -24.95
CA PHE A 6 -6.28 -2.62 -24.59
C PHE A 6 -6.45 -3.62 -23.46
N ALA A 7 -5.74 -4.76 -23.50
CA ALA A 7 -5.73 -5.74 -22.42
C ALA A 7 -5.14 -5.19 -21.11
N PHE A 8 -4.12 -4.33 -21.20
CA PHE A 8 -3.56 -3.59 -20.07
C PHE A 8 -4.62 -2.71 -19.43
N SER A 9 -5.29 -1.88 -20.24
CA SER A 9 -6.39 -1.02 -19.77
C SER A 9 -7.51 -1.86 -19.15
N GLU A 10 -7.79 -3.02 -19.75
CA GLU A 10 -8.79 -3.95 -19.24
C GLU A 10 -8.45 -4.48 -17.85
N ALA A 11 -7.21 -4.88 -17.61
CA ALA A 11 -6.77 -5.29 -16.28
C ALA A 11 -6.86 -4.17 -15.24
N ILE A 12 -6.67 -2.91 -15.64
CA ILE A 12 -6.78 -1.74 -14.77
C ILE A 12 -8.24 -1.55 -14.31
N TRP A 13 -9.22 -1.49 -15.23
CA TRP A 13 -10.62 -1.34 -14.82
C TRP A 13 -11.20 -2.59 -14.16
N GLU A 14 -10.78 -3.80 -14.57
CA GLU A 14 -11.13 -5.04 -13.89
C GLU A 14 -10.61 -5.08 -12.45
N ALA A 15 -9.59 -4.28 -12.10
CA ALA A 15 -9.10 -4.13 -10.74
C ALA A 15 -9.85 -3.06 -9.93
N GLY A 16 -10.89 -2.44 -10.50
CA GLY A 16 -11.67 -1.38 -9.84
C GLY A 16 -10.98 -0.02 -9.81
N ILE A 17 -9.93 0.19 -10.61
CA ILE A 17 -9.30 1.51 -10.74
C ILE A 17 -10.25 2.40 -11.55
N THR A 18 -10.62 3.53 -10.95
CA THR A 18 -11.62 4.46 -11.49
C THR A 18 -11.03 5.75 -12.05
N TYR A 19 -9.75 6.03 -11.77
CA TYR A 19 -9.05 7.24 -12.23
C TYR A 19 -7.64 6.89 -12.71
N CYS A 20 -7.23 7.49 -13.82
CA CYS A 20 -5.84 7.47 -14.30
C CYS A 20 -5.36 8.89 -14.54
N PHE A 21 -4.27 9.26 -13.86
CA PHE A 21 -3.58 10.53 -14.06
C PHE A 21 -2.47 10.32 -15.07
N VAL A 22 -2.48 11.09 -16.17
CA VAL A 22 -1.62 10.79 -17.33
C VAL A 22 -0.88 12.01 -17.85
N ASN A 23 0.39 11.80 -18.20
CA ASN A 23 1.16 12.64 -19.12
C ASN A 23 1.42 11.79 -20.37
N LEU A 24 0.80 12.13 -21.49
CA LEU A 24 0.85 11.32 -22.71
C LEU A 24 1.83 11.94 -23.70
N GLY A 25 2.66 11.10 -24.31
CA GLY A 25 3.73 11.51 -25.23
C GLY A 25 3.87 10.59 -26.43
N SER A 26 4.97 10.74 -27.18
CA SER A 26 5.26 10.00 -28.42
C SER A 26 5.30 8.48 -28.27
N ASP A 27 5.57 7.99 -27.06
CA ASP A 27 5.64 6.54 -26.75
C ASP A 27 4.26 5.94 -26.41
N HIS A 28 3.22 6.77 -26.28
CA HIS A 28 1.87 6.37 -25.84
C HIS A 28 0.75 6.32 -26.90
N PRO A 29 0.95 6.38 -28.24
CA PRO A 29 -0.14 6.28 -29.21
C PRO A 29 -1.07 5.07 -29.00
N CYS A 30 -0.49 3.93 -28.64
CA CYS A 30 -1.22 2.69 -28.37
C CYS A 30 -2.11 2.74 -27.12
N ILE A 31 -1.64 3.44 -26.09
CA ILE A 31 -2.41 3.70 -24.87
C ILE A 31 -3.56 4.67 -25.18
N ILE A 32 -3.33 5.69 -26.00
CA ILE A 32 -4.38 6.62 -26.45
C ILE A 32 -5.47 5.88 -27.23
N GLU A 33 -5.07 5.01 -28.17
CA GLU A 33 -6.02 4.18 -28.93
C GLU A 33 -6.83 3.27 -28.00
N ALA A 34 -6.17 2.63 -27.03
CA ALA A 34 -6.83 1.81 -26.01
C ALA A 34 -7.80 2.62 -25.14
N MET A 35 -7.45 3.86 -24.78
CA MET A 35 -8.32 4.77 -24.03
C MET A 35 -9.59 5.12 -24.81
N VAL A 36 -9.44 5.55 -26.06
CA VAL A 36 -10.58 5.91 -26.92
C VAL A 36 -11.50 4.70 -27.14
N LYS A 37 -10.90 3.52 -27.38
CA LYS A 37 -11.65 2.28 -27.52
C LYS A 37 -12.39 1.92 -26.22
N GLY A 38 -11.70 1.96 -25.09
CA GLY A 38 -12.26 1.64 -23.78
C GLY A 38 -13.39 2.58 -23.36
N GLN A 39 -13.28 3.88 -23.64
CA GLN A 39 -14.36 4.84 -23.41
C GLN A 39 -15.61 4.54 -24.25
N ARG A 40 -15.45 4.01 -25.47
CA ARG A 40 -16.57 3.64 -26.34
C ARG A 40 -17.21 2.32 -25.94
N GLU A 41 -16.41 1.31 -25.62
CA GLU A 41 -16.88 -0.07 -25.41
C GLU A 41 -17.21 -0.38 -23.93
N ALA A 42 -16.64 0.36 -22.99
CA ALA A 42 -16.75 0.10 -21.55
C ALA A 42 -17.00 1.38 -20.74
N ASN A 43 -17.70 2.37 -21.31
CA ASN A 43 -17.87 3.74 -20.79
C ASN A 43 -18.08 3.86 -19.27
N GLU A 44 -18.89 2.98 -18.65
CA GLU A 44 -19.16 3.03 -17.20
C GLU A 44 -18.06 2.41 -16.33
N ARG A 45 -17.25 1.53 -16.90
CA ARG A 45 -16.16 0.81 -16.21
C ARG A 45 -14.80 1.45 -16.48
N PHE A 46 -14.63 2.09 -17.63
CA PHE A 46 -13.35 2.65 -18.03
C PHE A 46 -12.91 3.77 -17.09
N PRO A 47 -11.63 3.84 -16.67
CA PRO A 47 -11.18 4.84 -15.72
C PRO A 47 -11.32 6.26 -16.28
N ARG A 48 -11.69 7.22 -15.44
CA ARG A 48 -11.67 8.64 -15.78
C ARG A 48 -10.24 9.08 -15.99
N ILE A 49 -9.95 9.64 -17.16
CA ILE A 49 -8.63 10.15 -17.50
C ILE A 49 -8.50 11.60 -17.04
N VAL A 50 -7.45 11.89 -16.27
CA VAL A 50 -7.11 13.23 -15.82
C VAL A 50 -5.72 13.57 -16.34
N THR A 51 -5.62 14.60 -17.17
CA THR A 51 -4.33 15.03 -17.73
C THR A 51 -3.51 15.76 -16.67
N CYS A 52 -2.31 15.26 -16.40
CA CYS A 52 -1.35 15.83 -15.45
C CYS A 52 0.02 15.87 -16.16
N PRO A 53 0.36 16.95 -16.86
CA PRO A 53 1.59 17.06 -17.63
C PRO A 53 2.80 17.30 -16.70
N ASP A 54 3.14 16.28 -15.92
CA ASP A 54 4.32 16.24 -15.05
C ASP A 54 5.16 15.01 -15.38
N GLU A 55 6.48 15.20 -15.44
CA GLU A 55 7.47 14.15 -15.69
C GLU A 55 8.33 13.86 -14.44
N GLY A 56 8.22 14.71 -13.41
CA GLY A 56 9.03 14.68 -12.19
C GLY A 56 8.51 13.74 -11.10
N LEU A 57 8.45 12.43 -11.37
CA LEU A 57 7.82 11.46 -10.44
C LEU A 57 8.63 11.11 -9.17
N GLY A 58 9.94 11.37 -9.13
CA GLY A 58 10.82 10.86 -8.08
C GLY A 58 10.39 11.19 -6.64
N ALA A 59 10.14 12.48 -6.36
CA ALA A 59 9.72 12.92 -5.03
C ALA A 59 8.32 12.38 -4.64
N ALA A 60 7.40 12.31 -5.61
CA ALA A 60 6.05 11.80 -5.38
C ALA A 60 6.08 10.30 -5.04
N VAL A 61 6.86 9.52 -5.80
CA VAL A 61 7.02 8.07 -5.58
C VAL A 61 7.72 7.79 -4.26
N HIS A 62 8.72 8.60 -3.87
CA HIS A 62 9.34 8.52 -2.55
C HIS A 62 8.31 8.74 -1.42
N LYS A 63 7.50 9.80 -1.50
CA LYS A 63 6.45 10.09 -0.50
C LYS A 63 5.39 8.98 -0.46
N ALA A 64 4.98 8.46 -1.61
CA ALA A 64 4.06 7.33 -1.67
C ALA A 64 4.67 6.08 -1.03
N SER A 65 5.96 5.81 -1.24
CA SER A 65 6.65 4.67 -0.64
C SER A 65 6.78 4.77 0.87
N THR A 66 7.23 5.93 1.37
CA THR A 66 7.41 6.18 2.81
C THR A 66 6.07 6.25 3.53
N GLY A 67 5.08 6.96 2.97
CA GLY A 67 3.70 6.97 3.45
C GLY A 67 2.93 5.66 3.18
N ARG A 68 3.59 4.67 2.57
CA ARG A 68 3.03 3.37 2.20
C ARG A 68 1.75 3.46 1.35
N ALA A 69 1.53 4.52 0.58
CA ALA A 69 0.40 4.66 -0.32
C ALA A 69 0.51 3.68 -1.51
N PRO A 70 -0.54 2.90 -1.83
CA PRO A 70 -0.53 2.00 -2.98
C PRO A 70 -0.66 2.80 -4.28
N VAL A 71 0.45 2.98 -5.00
CA VAL A 71 0.49 3.75 -6.26
C VAL A 71 0.95 2.83 -7.39
N PHE A 72 0.18 2.76 -8.47
CA PHE A 72 0.57 2.05 -9.69
C PHE A 72 1.05 3.06 -10.73
N VAL A 73 2.30 2.95 -11.13
CA VAL A 73 2.92 3.78 -12.17
C VAL A 73 3.14 2.93 -13.42
N PHE A 74 2.71 3.44 -14.57
CA PHE A 74 3.06 2.89 -15.87
C PHE A 74 3.78 3.97 -16.69
N ALA A 75 4.86 3.60 -17.36
CA ALA A 75 5.57 4.45 -18.29
C ALA A 75 5.77 3.75 -19.64
N GLY A 76 5.49 4.46 -20.73
CA GLY A 76 5.96 4.03 -22.05
C GLY A 76 7.48 4.00 -22.10
N MET A 77 8.02 3.04 -22.86
CA MET A 77 9.41 3.05 -23.29
C MET A 77 9.47 3.36 -24.78
N SER A 78 10.55 4.03 -25.19
CA SER A 78 10.79 4.32 -26.58
C SER A 78 10.83 3.04 -27.43
N PRO A 79 10.36 3.10 -28.70
CA PRO A 79 10.35 1.93 -29.56
C PRO A 79 11.75 1.35 -29.78
N PHE A 80 11.90 0.04 -29.96
CA PHE A 80 13.21 -0.61 -30.19
C PHE A 80 13.43 -1.10 -31.62
N THR A 81 12.42 -1.06 -32.48
CA THR A 81 12.49 -1.44 -33.90
C THR A 81 12.68 -0.22 -34.80
N LEU A 82 13.38 -0.39 -35.93
CA LEU A 82 13.87 0.73 -36.76
C LEU A 82 13.28 0.74 -38.17
N GLU A 83 13.04 -0.43 -38.76
CA GLU A 83 12.66 -0.58 -40.17
C GLU A 83 11.21 -1.06 -40.33
N GLY A 84 10.41 -1.00 -39.27
CA GLY A 84 9.01 -1.41 -39.28
C GLY A 84 8.80 -2.91 -39.15
N GLU A 85 9.76 -3.60 -38.55
CA GLU A 85 9.72 -5.03 -38.23
C GLU A 85 8.51 -5.38 -37.35
N MET A 86 8.11 -4.44 -36.51
CA MET A 86 6.92 -4.52 -35.67
C MET A 86 6.10 -3.23 -35.80
N ARG A 87 4.81 -3.34 -35.44
CA ARG A 87 3.91 -2.20 -35.38
C ARG A 87 4.35 -1.23 -34.28
N GLY A 88 4.36 0.06 -34.58
CA GLY A 88 4.83 1.11 -33.67
C GLY A 88 6.34 1.29 -33.60
N PRO A 89 7.10 1.23 -34.72
CA PRO A 89 8.56 1.37 -34.70
C PRO A 89 8.98 2.80 -34.35
N ARG A 90 10.29 3.07 -34.31
CA ARG A 90 10.79 4.43 -34.17
C ARG A 90 10.36 5.29 -35.36
N THR A 91 9.61 6.36 -35.09
CA THR A 91 9.13 7.31 -36.11
C THR A 91 9.73 8.71 -36.00
N GLY A 92 10.53 9.00 -34.98
CA GLY A 92 11.08 10.34 -34.76
C GLY A 92 12.36 10.33 -33.92
N TYR A 93 13.18 11.36 -34.10
CA TYR A 93 14.47 11.51 -33.41
C TYR A 93 14.34 11.57 -31.88
N ILE A 94 13.18 12.03 -31.38
CA ILE A 94 12.87 12.11 -29.94
C ILE A 94 12.98 10.75 -29.25
N HIS A 95 12.61 9.66 -29.92
CA HIS A 95 12.76 8.31 -29.37
C HIS A 95 14.21 7.95 -29.07
N CYS A 96 15.18 8.48 -29.81
CA CYS A 96 16.60 8.25 -29.54
C CYS A 96 17.11 9.06 -28.34
N MET A 97 16.53 10.23 -28.08
CA MET A 97 16.93 11.07 -26.95
C MET A 97 16.26 10.65 -25.63
N GLN A 98 15.07 10.07 -25.70
CA GLN A 98 14.30 9.64 -24.53
C GLN A 98 14.56 8.17 -24.13
N ASP A 99 15.21 7.39 -24.99
CA ASP A 99 15.57 6.01 -24.70
C ASP A 99 16.74 5.96 -23.70
N VAL A 100 16.40 5.71 -22.44
CA VAL A 100 17.35 5.66 -21.34
C VAL A 100 17.71 4.22 -20.99
N PRO A 101 19.01 3.91 -20.78
CA PRO A 101 19.41 2.59 -20.28
C PRO A 101 18.77 2.29 -18.93
N ASP A 102 18.16 1.11 -18.80
CA ASP A 102 17.50 0.63 -17.59
C ASP A 102 16.57 1.67 -16.92
N GLN A 103 15.56 2.12 -17.66
CA GLN A 103 14.55 3.08 -17.18
C GLN A 103 13.92 2.69 -15.82
N LYS A 104 13.84 1.40 -15.50
CA LYS A 104 13.30 0.89 -14.23
C LYS A 104 14.17 1.29 -13.03
N ALA A 105 15.47 1.44 -13.21
CA ALA A 105 16.39 1.82 -12.14
C ALA A 105 16.07 3.20 -11.55
N ILE A 106 15.46 4.10 -12.35
CA ILE A 106 15.11 5.48 -11.93
C ILE A 106 14.23 5.47 -10.67
N LEU A 107 13.24 4.58 -10.61
CA LEU A 107 12.28 4.47 -9.49
C LEU A 107 12.39 3.16 -8.72
N GLY A 108 13.26 2.24 -9.16
CA GLY A 108 13.42 0.89 -8.62
C GLY A 108 13.53 0.84 -7.10
N GLN A 109 14.41 1.68 -6.54
CA GLN A 109 14.69 1.69 -5.10
C GLN A 109 13.54 2.19 -4.23
N GLN A 110 12.57 2.89 -4.82
CA GLN A 110 11.42 3.45 -4.10
C GLN A 110 10.15 2.60 -4.30
N CYS A 111 10.16 1.62 -5.19
CA CYS A 111 9.00 0.79 -5.51
C CYS A 111 9.11 -0.59 -4.85
N ARG A 112 7.94 -1.19 -4.55
CA ARG A 112 7.83 -2.58 -4.06
C ARG A 112 8.07 -3.60 -5.16
N TYR A 113 7.75 -3.22 -6.40
CA TYR A 113 7.84 -4.07 -7.57
C TYR A 113 8.09 -3.19 -8.78
N THR A 114 9.12 -3.53 -9.55
CA THR A 114 9.42 -2.89 -10.84
C THR A 114 9.59 -3.96 -11.90
N VAL A 115 8.94 -3.77 -13.05
CA VAL A 115 9.02 -4.75 -14.14
C VAL A 115 8.78 -4.09 -15.48
N GLU A 116 9.35 -4.71 -16.51
CA GLU A 116 9.13 -4.36 -17.89
C GLU A 116 8.23 -5.42 -18.53
N ILE A 117 7.21 -4.97 -19.25
CA ILE A 117 6.33 -5.83 -20.03
C ILE A 117 7.10 -6.19 -21.30
N MET A 118 7.60 -7.42 -21.35
CA MET A 118 8.38 -7.95 -22.48
C MET A 118 7.49 -8.50 -23.61
N THR A 119 6.21 -8.78 -23.32
CA THR A 119 5.25 -9.33 -24.29
C THR A 119 3.83 -8.96 -23.91
N GLY A 120 2.96 -8.74 -24.91
CA GLY A 120 1.54 -8.50 -24.68
C GLY A 120 0.77 -9.71 -24.15
N THR A 121 1.31 -10.91 -24.33
CA THR A 121 0.60 -12.17 -24.06
C THR A 121 0.21 -12.38 -22.60
N ASN A 122 0.95 -11.78 -21.65
CA ASN A 122 0.71 -11.91 -20.21
C ASN A 122 0.48 -10.56 -19.51
N VAL A 123 0.12 -9.52 -20.26
CA VAL A 123 0.02 -8.14 -19.72
C VAL A 123 -0.97 -8.03 -18.55
N LYS A 124 -2.11 -8.74 -18.60
CA LYS A 124 -3.08 -8.73 -17.48
C LYS A 124 -2.46 -9.30 -16.21
N GLN A 125 -1.68 -10.38 -16.32
CA GLN A 125 -0.97 -10.99 -15.18
C GLN A 125 0.06 -10.02 -14.60
N MET A 126 0.77 -9.28 -15.45
CA MET A 126 1.74 -8.26 -15.01
C MET A 126 1.07 -7.13 -14.24
N VAL A 127 -0.03 -6.58 -14.77
CA VAL A 127 -0.82 -5.54 -14.09
C VAL A 127 -1.36 -6.06 -12.76
N LYS A 128 -2.02 -7.21 -12.74
CA LYS A 128 -2.62 -7.77 -11.53
C LYS A 128 -1.57 -8.12 -10.48
N ARG A 129 -0.40 -8.66 -10.87
CA ARG A 129 0.70 -8.92 -9.93
C ARG A 129 1.23 -7.62 -9.32
N ALA A 130 1.41 -6.59 -10.13
CA ALA A 130 1.90 -5.31 -9.65
C ALA A 130 0.91 -4.67 -8.67
N LEU A 131 -0.39 -4.71 -8.97
CA LEU A 131 -1.42 -4.24 -8.04
C LEU A 131 -1.44 -5.06 -6.73
N GLN A 132 -1.18 -6.36 -6.81
CA GLN A 132 -1.03 -7.21 -5.64
C GLN A 132 0.14 -6.73 -4.76
N PHE A 133 1.30 -6.43 -5.33
CA PHE A 133 2.44 -5.86 -4.60
C PHE A 133 2.16 -4.45 -4.06
N ALA A 134 1.44 -3.61 -4.81
CA ALA A 134 1.11 -2.26 -4.37
C ALA A 134 0.19 -2.25 -3.14
N THR A 135 -0.76 -3.18 -3.10
CA THR A 135 -1.87 -3.19 -2.13
C THR A 135 -1.66 -4.13 -0.95
N SER A 136 -0.77 -5.11 -1.06
CA SER A 136 -0.36 -5.99 0.04
C SER A 136 0.54 -5.24 1.03
N ASP A 137 0.52 -5.64 2.31
CA ASP A 137 1.35 -5.01 3.32
C ASP A 137 2.82 -5.46 3.26
N PRO A 138 3.80 -4.53 3.38
CA PRO A 138 3.62 -3.09 3.46
C PRO A 138 3.30 -2.46 2.09
N ARG A 139 2.17 -1.75 2.03
CA ARG A 139 1.75 -1.06 0.80
C ARG A 139 2.80 -0.08 0.29
N GLY A 140 2.76 0.21 -1.02
CA GLY A 140 3.66 1.17 -1.64
C GLY A 140 3.52 1.24 -3.15
N SER A 141 4.42 1.98 -3.77
CA SER A 141 4.44 2.21 -5.20
C SER A 141 4.93 0.99 -5.99
N VAL A 142 4.41 0.79 -7.20
CA VAL A 142 4.92 -0.17 -8.19
C VAL A 142 5.12 0.53 -9.53
N TYR A 143 6.08 0.08 -10.31
CA TYR A 143 6.46 0.70 -11.58
C TYR A 143 6.51 -0.33 -12.70
N LEU A 144 5.64 -0.17 -13.69
CA LEU A 144 5.65 -0.95 -14.92
C LEU A 144 6.12 -0.07 -16.05
N CYS A 145 6.93 -0.63 -16.95
CA CYS A 145 7.23 0.01 -18.21
C CYS A 145 7.01 -0.96 -19.39
N GLY A 146 6.74 -0.42 -20.57
CA GLY A 146 6.53 -1.24 -21.76
C GLY A 146 6.87 -0.49 -23.03
N ALA A 147 7.65 -1.13 -23.88
CA ALA A 147 7.97 -0.60 -25.21
C ALA A 147 6.73 -0.52 -26.09
N ARG A 148 6.71 0.49 -26.96
CA ARG A 148 5.58 0.77 -27.84
C ARG A 148 5.16 -0.45 -28.66
N GLU A 149 6.10 -1.17 -29.26
CA GLU A 149 5.82 -2.34 -30.09
C GLU A 149 5.17 -3.48 -29.32
N VAL A 150 5.63 -3.72 -28.08
CA VAL A 150 5.04 -4.72 -27.20
C VAL A 150 3.60 -4.33 -26.85
N MET A 151 3.36 -3.05 -26.62
CA MET A 151 2.06 -2.50 -26.26
C MET A 151 1.10 -2.38 -27.47
N GLU A 152 1.63 -2.27 -28.69
CA GLU A 152 0.90 -2.29 -29.96
C GLU A 152 0.60 -3.70 -30.49
N ALA A 153 1.24 -4.73 -29.94
CA ALA A 153 1.06 -6.10 -30.40
C ALA A 153 -0.40 -6.54 -30.35
N ASP A 154 -0.88 -7.09 -31.46
CA ASP A 154 -2.17 -7.78 -31.55
C ASP A 154 -2.09 -9.09 -30.75
N ILE A 155 -3.08 -9.31 -29.89
CA ILE A 155 -3.18 -10.50 -29.06
C ILE A 155 -4.61 -11.04 -29.07
N SER A 156 -4.76 -12.31 -28.71
CA SER A 156 -6.07 -12.90 -28.49
C SER A 156 -6.66 -12.43 -27.16
N PRO A 157 -7.96 -12.04 -27.10
CA PRO A 157 -8.63 -11.76 -25.83
C PRO A 157 -8.55 -12.94 -24.85
N TYR A 158 -8.38 -12.62 -23.57
CA TYR A 158 -8.34 -13.62 -22.49
C TYR A 158 -8.78 -13.02 -21.16
N SER A 159 -9.17 -13.88 -20.23
CA SER A 159 -9.59 -13.50 -18.88
C SER A 159 -8.75 -14.20 -17.82
N LEU A 160 -8.63 -13.58 -16.66
CA LEU A 160 -7.99 -14.16 -15.49
C LEU A 160 -9.04 -14.60 -14.46
N LYS A 161 -8.69 -15.60 -13.66
CA LYS A 161 -9.45 -15.97 -12.45
C LYS A 161 -9.16 -14.93 -11.37
N GLN A 162 -10.06 -13.97 -11.19
CA GLN A 162 -9.81 -12.77 -10.39
C GLN A 162 -9.49 -13.10 -8.92
N GLU A 163 -10.05 -14.19 -8.39
CA GLU A 163 -9.89 -14.64 -7.00
C GLU A 163 -8.43 -15.00 -6.64
N ARG A 164 -7.56 -15.18 -7.65
CA ARG A 164 -6.14 -15.48 -7.46
C ARG A 164 -5.26 -14.24 -7.34
N TRP A 165 -5.84 -13.06 -7.51
CA TRP A 165 -5.10 -11.79 -7.61
C TRP A 165 -5.43 -10.80 -6.50
N ASP A 166 -6.19 -11.24 -5.50
CA ASP A 166 -6.43 -10.46 -4.28
C ASP A 166 -5.12 -10.17 -3.53
N LEU A 167 -5.12 -9.08 -2.77
CA LEU A 167 -3.99 -8.72 -1.93
C LEU A 167 -3.59 -9.86 -0.99
N VAL A 168 -2.29 -9.97 -0.74
CA VAL A 168 -1.74 -10.93 0.22
C VAL A 168 -2.02 -10.38 1.62
N LYS A 169 -2.76 -11.16 2.41
CA LYS A 169 -2.99 -10.88 3.82
C LYS A 169 -1.87 -11.48 4.64
N LEU A 170 -1.33 -10.70 5.57
CA LEU A 170 -0.46 -11.25 6.60
C LEU A 170 -1.25 -12.22 7.47
N GLY A 171 -0.58 -13.27 7.94
CA GLY A 171 -1.15 -14.16 8.95
C GLY A 171 -1.38 -13.44 10.27
N GLY A 172 -2.20 -14.03 11.13
CA GLY A 172 -2.31 -13.60 12.53
C GLY A 172 -1.05 -13.95 13.33
N LEU A 173 -1.07 -13.62 14.62
CA LEU A 173 -0.02 -14.04 15.54
C LEU A 173 0.07 -15.58 15.61
N PRO A 174 1.28 -16.15 15.82
CA PRO A 174 1.43 -17.58 16.12
C PRO A 174 0.59 -18.00 17.33
N GLY A 175 0.21 -19.28 17.39
CA GLY A 175 -0.56 -19.80 18.54
C GLY A 175 0.17 -19.57 19.87
N GLY A 176 -0.54 -19.12 20.90
CA GLY A 176 0.03 -18.77 22.21
C GLY A 176 0.67 -17.38 22.31
N ALA A 177 0.98 -16.73 21.18
CA ALA A 177 1.66 -15.42 21.20
C ALA A 177 0.73 -14.30 21.68
N ALA A 178 -0.56 -14.35 21.34
CA ALA A 178 -1.55 -13.38 21.80
C ALA A 178 -1.72 -13.45 23.33
N GLU A 179 -1.79 -14.68 23.87
CA GLU A 179 -1.87 -14.95 25.31
C GLU A 179 -0.61 -14.46 26.02
N SER A 180 0.57 -14.73 25.46
CA SER A 180 1.85 -14.27 26.01
C SER A 180 1.93 -12.74 26.08
N ILE A 181 1.48 -12.05 25.02
CA ILE A 181 1.45 -10.59 24.99
C ILE A 181 0.42 -10.05 25.99
N ALA A 182 -0.77 -10.66 26.06
CA ALA A 182 -1.80 -10.29 27.02
C ALA A 182 -1.32 -10.45 28.47
N GLU A 183 -0.63 -11.55 28.80
CA GLU A 183 -0.05 -11.78 30.11
C GLU A 183 1.03 -10.74 30.44
N ALA A 184 1.95 -10.46 29.50
CA ALA A 184 2.97 -9.44 29.65
C ALA A 184 2.36 -8.05 29.88
N LEU A 185 1.34 -7.67 29.11
CA LEU A 185 0.65 -6.38 29.27
C LEU A 185 -0.14 -6.29 30.58
N SER A 186 -0.77 -7.39 31.02
CA SER A 186 -1.55 -7.44 32.26
C SER A 186 -0.67 -7.24 33.51
N THR A 187 0.55 -7.78 33.50
CA THR A 187 1.50 -7.75 34.62
C THR A 187 2.46 -6.55 34.57
N ALA A 188 2.60 -5.88 33.42
CA ALA A 188 3.50 -4.76 33.23
C ALA A 188 3.13 -3.55 34.12
N LYS A 189 4.07 -3.06 34.92
CA LYS A 189 3.90 -1.86 35.76
C LYS A 189 3.66 -0.59 34.95
N LYS A 190 4.38 -0.44 33.83
CA LYS A 190 4.21 0.63 32.84
C LYS A 190 4.18 -0.02 31.46
N SER A 191 3.04 0.04 30.79
CA SER A 191 2.86 -0.55 29.48
C SER A 191 2.78 0.56 28.42
N LEU A 192 3.54 0.38 27.34
CA LEU A 192 3.65 1.34 26.25
C LEU A 192 3.47 0.63 24.92
N ILE A 193 2.54 1.12 24.11
CA ILE A 193 2.37 0.72 22.72
C ILE A 193 2.93 1.82 21.82
N VAL A 194 3.83 1.44 20.92
CA VAL A 194 4.39 2.33 19.91
C VAL A 194 3.72 2.07 18.57
N MET A 195 3.11 3.10 18.00
CA MET A 195 2.37 3.08 16.73
C MET A 195 3.08 3.93 15.67
N GLY A 196 2.75 3.68 14.38
CA GLY A 196 3.26 4.50 13.29
C GLY A 196 2.33 4.55 12.06
N TYR A 197 2.10 3.41 11.41
CA TYR A 197 1.30 3.32 10.17
C TYR A 197 -0.07 2.65 10.36
N SER A 198 -0.45 2.38 11.61
CA SER A 198 -1.59 1.52 11.93
C SER A 198 -2.93 2.25 11.79
N GLY A 199 -2.95 3.58 11.96
CA GLY A 199 -4.12 4.45 11.72
C GLY A 199 -4.70 4.39 10.31
N ARG A 200 -3.93 3.88 9.33
CA ARG A 200 -4.39 3.61 7.96
C ARG A 200 -5.55 2.63 7.89
N ASN A 201 -5.64 1.76 8.89
CA ASN A 201 -6.83 0.98 9.13
C ASN A 201 -7.69 1.72 10.15
N HIS A 202 -8.78 2.33 9.70
CA HIS A 202 -9.64 3.16 10.54
C HIS A 202 -10.34 2.40 11.69
N GLY A 203 -10.29 1.06 11.70
CA GLY A 203 -10.73 0.25 12.84
C GLY A 203 -9.68 0.12 13.96
N VAL A 204 -8.41 0.46 13.71
CA VAL A 204 -7.34 0.38 14.71
C VAL A 204 -7.53 1.36 15.87
N PRO A 205 -7.84 2.66 15.64
CA PRO A 205 -7.99 3.59 16.75
C PRO A 205 -9.02 3.13 17.79
N GLU A 206 -10.18 2.64 17.35
CA GLU A 206 -11.23 2.12 18.23
C GLU A 206 -10.77 0.88 19.01
N ALA A 207 -10.21 -0.12 18.33
CA ALA A 207 -9.71 -1.33 19.00
C ALA A 207 -8.60 -1.01 20.02
N LEU A 208 -7.75 -0.03 19.71
CA LEU A 208 -6.67 0.40 20.60
C LEU A 208 -7.19 1.19 21.79
N MET A 209 -8.24 2.01 21.62
CA MET A 209 -8.93 2.66 22.73
C MET A 209 -9.50 1.62 23.70
N VAL A 210 -10.19 0.60 23.18
CA VAL A 210 -10.72 -0.49 24.01
C VAL A 210 -9.60 -1.18 24.78
N LEU A 211 -8.46 -1.44 24.14
CA LEU A 211 -7.30 -2.04 24.82
C LEU A 211 -6.73 -1.13 25.92
N ALA A 212 -6.59 0.17 25.63
CA ALA A 212 -6.09 1.15 26.59
C ALA A 212 -7.05 1.39 27.77
N ASP A 213 -8.36 1.23 27.55
CA ASP A 213 -9.34 1.28 28.62
C ASP A 213 -9.50 -0.03 29.38
N THR A 214 -9.12 -1.16 28.78
CA THR A 214 -9.06 -2.45 29.46
C THR A 214 -7.86 -2.50 30.41
N ILE A 215 -6.70 -2.04 29.97
CA ILE A 215 -5.47 -1.99 30.77
C ILE A 215 -5.23 -0.55 31.22
N LYS A 216 -5.76 -0.17 32.38
CA LYS A 216 -5.55 1.19 32.90
C LYS A 216 -4.06 1.42 33.19
N GLY A 217 -3.52 2.49 32.64
CA GLY A 217 -2.09 2.80 32.64
C GLY A 217 -1.34 2.38 31.37
N LEU A 218 -2.03 1.72 30.42
CA LEU A 218 -1.50 1.56 29.06
C LEU A 218 -1.45 2.93 28.38
N CYS A 219 -0.26 3.26 27.93
CA CYS A 219 0.00 4.47 27.16
C CYS A 219 0.28 4.12 25.70
N VAL A 220 -0.10 5.03 24.81
CA VAL A 220 0.09 4.91 23.37
C VAL A 220 0.92 6.07 22.88
N HIS A 221 1.93 5.75 22.10
CA HIS A 221 2.84 6.69 21.49
C HIS A 221 2.76 6.61 19.98
N ASP A 222 2.51 7.74 19.34
CA ASP A 222 2.56 7.83 17.88
C ASP A 222 3.98 8.23 17.45
N THR A 223 4.55 7.49 16.50
CA THR A 223 5.88 7.77 15.92
C THR A 223 5.82 7.98 14.41
N GLY A 224 4.64 7.83 13.81
CA GLY A 224 4.44 7.93 12.37
C GLY A 224 3.90 9.29 11.95
N GLY A 225 2.99 9.88 12.74
CA GLY A 225 2.44 11.22 12.50
C GLY A 225 1.79 11.40 11.11
N SER A 226 1.42 10.30 10.45
CA SER A 226 0.90 10.28 9.08
C SER A 226 -0.60 10.02 9.04
N ASP A 227 -1.08 9.12 9.89
CA ASP A 227 -2.49 8.78 10.07
C ASP A 227 -2.83 8.84 11.56
N MET A 228 -4.09 9.12 11.90
CA MET A 228 -4.53 9.12 13.29
C MET A 228 -4.54 7.67 13.84
N CYS A 229 -3.52 7.32 14.64
CA CYS A 229 -3.40 5.99 15.24
C CYS A 229 -4.16 5.86 16.57
N PHE A 230 -4.38 6.98 17.27
CA PHE A 230 -5.05 7.02 18.56
C PHE A 230 -5.64 8.42 18.83
N PRO A 231 -6.81 8.56 19.48
CA PRO A 231 -7.43 9.86 19.68
C PRO A 231 -6.62 10.74 20.63
N ALA A 232 -6.36 11.98 20.20
CA ALA A 232 -5.56 12.94 20.96
C ALA A 232 -6.19 13.37 22.31
N GLY A 233 -7.51 13.22 22.45
CA GLY A 233 -8.22 13.53 23.71
C GLY A 233 -8.27 12.37 24.70
N HIS A 234 -7.76 11.19 24.35
CA HIS A 234 -7.82 10.03 25.23
C HIS A 234 -6.67 10.06 26.26
N PRO A 235 -6.92 9.83 27.57
CA PRO A 235 -5.90 9.95 28.62
C PRO A 235 -4.61 9.14 28.43
N GLY A 236 -4.70 8.02 27.71
CA GLY A 236 -3.56 7.18 27.37
C GLY A 236 -2.68 7.70 26.23
N TRP A 237 -2.98 8.85 25.62
CA TRP A 237 -2.20 9.36 24.49
C TRP A 237 -1.00 10.17 24.97
N LEU A 238 0.21 9.73 24.63
CA LEU A 238 1.45 10.45 24.98
C LEU A 238 1.88 11.47 23.93
N GLY A 239 1.10 11.64 22.86
CA GLY A 239 1.47 12.50 21.75
C GLY A 239 2.23 11.79 20.63
N LEU A 240 2.67 12.61 19.67
CA LEU A 240 3.59 12.24 18.60
C LEU A 240 5.03 12.56 19.04
N ARG A 241 5.95 11.57 19.04
CA ARG A 241 7.39 11.84 19.11
C ARG A 241 8.18 11.01 18.10
N PHE A 242 9.34 11.55 17.74
CA PHE A 242 10.32 10.88 16.91
C PHE A 242 11.52 10.47 17.76
N GLY A 243 11.73 9.16 17.94
CA GLY A 243 13.00 8.56 18.36
C GLY A 243 13.34 8.54 19.85
N VAL A 244 13.02 9.56 20.65
CA VAL A 244 13.44 9.63 22.07
C VAL A 244 12.29 10.05 22.97
N ASP A 245 11.99 9.24 23.99
CA ASP A 245 11.03 9.53 25.05
C ASP A 245 11.49 8.88 26.37
N ASP A 246 11.46 9.64 27.47
CA ASP A 246 11.89 9.22 28.81
C ASP A 246 10.94 8.19 29.45
N SER A 247 9.78 7.92 28.85
CA SER A 247 8.81 6.91 29.32
C SER A 247 9.18 5.47 28.94
N ALA A 248 10.25 5.26 28.17
CA ALA A 248 10.52 4.02 27.46
C ALA A 248 11.43 3.00 28.21
N ASP A 249 10.97 2.46 29.35
CA ASP A 249 11.61 1.28 29.98
C ASP A 249 11.09 -0.07 29.44
N GLY A 250 9.99 -0.08 28.68
CA GLY A 250 9.46 -1.28 28.01
C GLY A 250 8.79 -0.91 26.69
N ARG A 251 9.18 -1.56 25.57
CA ARG A 251 8.70 -1.25 24.21
C ARG A 251 7.93 -2.43 23.64
N PHE A 252 6.65 -2.22 23.31
CA PHE A 252 5.86 -3.16 22.50
C PHE A 252 5.40 -2.46 21.22
N LYS A 253 5.56 -3.13 20.08
CA LYS A 253 5.15 -2.62 18.76
C LYS A 253 3.88 -3.34 18.33
N ALA A 254 2.81 -2.59 18.04
CA ALA A 254 1.52 -3.16 17.64
C ALA A 254 1.08 -2.59 16.28
N ASP A 255 1.60 -3.13 15.18
CA ASP A 255 1.35 -2.55 13.85
C ASP A 255 0.06 -3.05 13.17
N PHE A 256 -0.66 -4.03 13.75
CA PHE A 256 -1.76 -4.73 13.06
C PHE A 256 -3.02 -4.91 13.91
N LEU A 257 -4.19 -4.56 13.34
CA LEU A 257 -5.52 -4.70 13.97
C LEU A 257 -5.80 -6.13 14.43
N THR A 258 -5.47 -7.14 13.61
CA THR A 258 -5.66 -8.54 13.95
C THR A 258 -4.93 -8.90 15.23
N SER A 259 -3.69 -8.43 15.40
CA SER A 259 -2.91 -8.66 16.62
C SER A 259 -3.53 -7.97 17.83
N VAL A 260 -4.01 -6.73 17.69
CA VAL A 260 -4.71 -6.01 18.76
C VAL A 260 -5.98 -6.76 19.20
N ASN A 261 -6.79 -7.22 18.24
CA ASN A 261 -8.00 -7.98 18.53
C ASN A 261 -7.70 -9.34 19.16
N GLN A 262 -6.66 -10.04 18.71
CA GLN A 262 -6.24 -11.31 19.33
C GLN A 262 -5.81 -11.10 20.79
N ILE A 263 -5.10 -10.01 21.08
CA ILE A 263 -4.73 -9.64 22.47
C ILE A 263 -5.97 -9.32 23.31
N LEU A 264 -6.93 -8.56 22.76
CA LEU A 264 -8.19 -8.24 23.44
C LEU A 264 -8.95 -9.50 23.85
N VAL A 265 -9.11 -10.46 22.94
CA VAL A 265 -9.77 -11.74 23.23
C VAL A 265 -9.06 -12.50 24.36
N SER A 266 -7.73 -12.52 24.37
CA SER A 266 -6.94 -13.12 25.46
C SER A 266 -7.04 -12.36 26.80
N LEU A 267 -7.46 -11.09 26.80
CA LEU A 267 -7.69 -10.29 28.00
C LEU A 267 -9.12 -10.41 28.53
N GLU A 268 -10.07 -10.82 27.70
CA GLU A 268 -11.46 -11.08 28.10
C GLU A 268 -11.61 -12.43 28.83
N SER A 269 -10.75 -13.40 28.54
CA SER A 269 -10.82 -14.75 29.12
C SER A 269 -9.44 -15.38 29.33
N GLY A 270 -9.30 -16.21 30.37
CA GLY A 270 -8.06 -16.96 30.64
C GLY A 270 -7.15 -16.36 31.73
N PRO A 271 -5.86 -16.77 31.79
CA PRO A 271 -4.92 -16.37 32.84
C PRO A 271 -4.65 -14.87 32.89
N ALA A 272 -4.49 -14.22 31.73
CA ALA A 272 -4.24 -12.78 31.64
C ALA A 272 -5.43 -11.96 32.17
N ALA A 273 -6.67 -12.39 31.89
CA ALA A 273 -7.88 -11.77 32.44
C ALA A 273 -7.89 -11.81 33.98
N LYS A 274 -7.53 -12.96 34.58
CA LYS A 274 -7.43 -13.10 36.04
C LYS A 274 -6.33 -12.23 36.64
N ALA A 275 -5.17 -12.17 36.00
CA ALA A 275 -4.06 -11.32 36.43
C ALA A 275 -4.44 -9.83 36.37
N LEU A 276 -5.12 -9.41 35.30
CA LEU A 276 -5.60 -8.04 35.13
C LEU A 276 -6.65 -7.66 36.19
N ALA A 277 -7.58 -8.57 36.50
CA ALA A 277 -8.61 -8.34 37.51
C ALA A 277 -8.05 -8.25 38.95
N ALA A 278 -6.96 -8.97 39.23
CA ALA A 278 -6.30 -8.95 40.54
C ALA A 278 -5.42 -7.70 40.77
N ARG A 279 -5.16 -6.90 39.72
CA ARG A 279 -4.28 -5.74 39.77
C ARG A 279 -5.02 -4.49 40.24
N ASP A 280 -4.46 -3.79 41.24
CA ASP A 280 -4.89 -2.43 41.55
C ASP A 280 -4.43 -1.47 40.44
N GLN A 281 -5.41 -0.90 39.78
CA GLN A 281 -5.26 -0.02 38.62
C GLN A 281 -5.51 1.46 38.97
N THR A 282 -5.88 1.77 40.20
CA THR A 282 -6.29 3.13 40.61
C THR A 282 -5.14 4.14 40.52
N TRP A 283 -3.93 3.77 40.95
CA TRP A 283 -2.75 4.62 40.83
C TRP A 283 -2.39 4.88 39.36
N ALA A 284 -2.36 3.83 38.54
CA ALA A 284 -2.03 3.92 37.13
C ALA A 284 -3.04 4.80 36.35
N GLU A 285 -4.33 4.68 36.67
CA GLU A 285 -5.36 5.54 36.09
C GLU A 285 -5.24 7.00 36.54
N LYS A 286 -4.88 7.25 37.81
CA LYS A 286 -4.63 8.62 38.30
C LYS A 286 -3.43 9.25 37.58
N GLU A 287 -2.32 8.53 37.44
CA GLU A 287 -1.15 9.03 36.70
C GLU A 287 -1.48 9.30 35.24
N ARG A 288 -2.19 8.37 34.57
CA ARG A 288 -2.65 8.53 33.18
C ARG A 288 -3.43 9.83 32.94
N ARG A 289 -4.25 10.26 33.91
CA ARG A 289 -5.07 11.48 33.80
C ARG A 289 -4.37 12.78 34.20
N LYS A 290 -3.21 12.74 34.87
CA LYS A 290 -2.54 13.97 35.34
C LYS A 290 -2.00 14.87 34.22
N GLY A 291 -1.78 14.33 33.03
CA GLY A 291 -1.23 15.03 31.87
C GLY A 291 -2.27 15.63 30.91
N HIS A 292 -3.57 15.53 31.23
CA HIS A 292 -4.68 15.93 30.38
C HIS A 292 -5.66 16.89 31.06
#